data_AF-A0AAE1XB22-F1
#
_entry.id   AF-A0AAE1XB22-F1
#
_cell.length_a   1.000
_cell.length_b   1.000
_cell.length_c   1.000
_cell.angle_alpha   90.00
_cell.angle_beta   90.00
_cell.angle_gamma   90.00
#
_symmetry.space_group_name_H-M   'P 1'
#
loop_
_entity.id
_entity.type
_entity.pdbx_description
1 polymer ?
#
loop_
_entity_poly.entity_id
_entity_poly.type
_entity_poly.pdbx_seq_one_letter_code
_entity_poly.pdbx_strand_id
1 'polypeptide(L)'
;MVRPPSSVEKPHTWTFPEKRKNQVKNFSRKLLRNSGILLGCSLDVYVFLFLDLYTLPNWGGSKVGLLCRYRWKRCMIMKMQQQSTTGTEGVEIVENRPFEDDVYGKGQYTLKIYRLQSKAPTWLTKFAPADALVMQEEAWNAYPRCKSVVKCPYFTRFILTIDTIHKDDNGQSENVHSLTEEQLAVRQLETIDIASAVNDYWSYIIGSSNIDLSQFQSARTGRGPLTDGWQGQCDPVSTAYKLVTIDAPYWGFGSRLEQALLAGERALFLESHRNCFGWIDEWFGLSMDKMRELEKQSDSSLNQKLGRPCVIEDKEELDEIRTIPSC
;
A
#
# COMPACT_ATOMS: atom_id res chain seq x y z
N MET A 1 6.70 -32.32 -59.42
CA MET A 1 5.54 -32.78 -58.64
C MET A 1 5.99 -33.97 -57.80
N VAL A 2 5.92 -34.06 -56.47
CA VAL A 2 5.67 -33.17 -55.33
C VAL A 2 6.51 -33.78 -54.20
N ARG A 3 7.35 -32.99 -53.52
CA ARG A 3 8.15 -33.42 -52.35
C ARG A 3 7.23 -33.56 -51.12
N PRO A 4 7.45 -34.52 -50.20
CA PRO A 4 6.70 -34.59 -48.96
C PRO A 4 7.03 -33.38 -48.05
N PRO A 5 6.08 -32.91 -47.23
CA PRO A 5 6.23 -31.69 -46.46
C PRO A 5 7.23 -31.85 -45.31
N SER A 6 8.03 -30.80 -45.16
CA SER A 6 9.03 -30.54 -44.12
C SER A 6 8.44 -30.66 -42.71
N SER A 7 9.22 -31.31 -41.83
CA SER A 7 9.07 -31.28 -40.38
C SER A 7 8.96 -29.84 -39.88
N VAL A 8 7.86 -29.54 -39.19
CA VAL A 8 7.68 -28.30 -38.44
C VAL A 8 8.65 -28.30 -37.26
N GLU A 9 9.72 -27.50 -37.34
CA GLU A 9 10.58 -27.18 -36.20
C GLU A 9 9.73 -26.50 -35.11
N LYS A 10 9.76 -27.05 -33.90
CA LYS A 10 9.20 -26.39 -32.71
C LYS A 10 10.06 -25.16 -32.39
N PRO A 11 9.47 -24.00 -32.04
CA PRO A 11 10.27 -22.86 -31.63
C PRO A 11 11.05 -23.18 -30.35
N HIS A 12 12.37 -23.06 -30.43
CA HIS A 12 13.28 -23.15 -29.29
C HIS A 12 12.91 -22.10 -28.24
N THR A 13 12.33 -22.53 -27.12
CA THR A 13 12.22 -21.72 -25.92
C THR A 13 13.61 -21.50 -25.33
N TRP A 14 14.19 -20.33 -25.58
CA TRP A 14 15.38 -19.86 -24.88
C TRP A 14 15.01 -19.51 -23.43
N THR A 15 15.07 -20.51 -22.54
CA THR A 15 15.05 -20.26 -21.10
C THR A 15 16.44 -19.80 -20.65
N PHE A 16 16.60 -18.50 -20.40
CA PHE A 16 17.76 -17.98 -19.70
C PHE A 16 17.76 -18.53 -18.26
N PRO A 17 18.85 -19.16 -17.78
CA PRO A 17 18.89 -19.71 -16.43
C PRO A 17 18.72 -18.60 -15.39
N GLU A 18 17.67 -18.70 -14.59
CA GLU A 18 17.24 -17.75 -13.56
C GLU A 18 18.37 -17.38 -12.58
N LYS A 19 19.31 -18.31 -12.34
CA LYS A 19 20.51 -18.10 -11.52
C LYS A 19 21.47 -17.04 -12.07
N ARG A 20 21.57 -16.86 -13.40
CA ARG A 20 22.45 -15.83 -14.01
C ARG A 20 21.84 -14.43 -13.97
N LYS A 21 20.51 -14.29 -14.03
CA LYS A 21 19.83 -12.99 -13.88
C LYS A 21 20.04 -12.39 -12.48
N ASN A 22 19.99 -13.22 -11.43
CA ASN A 22 20.22 -12.77 -10.06
C ASN A 22 21.69 -12.40 -9.79
N GLN A 23 22.64 -13.12 -10.38
CA GLN A 23 24.07 -12.77 -10.25
C GLN A 23 24.42 -11.44 -10.93
N VAL A 24 23.92 -11.19 -12.15
CA VAL A 24 24.17 -9.95 -12.88
C VAL A 24 23.50 -8.75 -12.20
N LYS A 25 22.26 -8.90 -11.70
CA LYS A 25 21.56 -7.85 -10.93
C LYS A 25 22.28 -7.51 -9.62
N ASN A 26 22.78 -8.51 -8.90
CA ASN A 26 23.57 -8.28 -7.68
C ASN A 26 24.93 -7.64 -7.99
N PHE A 27 25.54 -7.96 -9.14
CA PHE A 27 26.80 -7.37 -9.58
C PHE A 27 26.66 -5.90 -9.96
N SER A 28 25.63 -5.52 -10.72
CA SER A 28 25.34 -4.11 -11.06
C SER A 28 24.99 -3.27 -9.83
N ARG A 29 24.22 -3.81 -8.86
CA ARG A 29 23.96 -3.12 -7.58
C ARG A 29 25.23 -2.93 -6.74
N LYS A 30 26.15 -3.90 -6.78
CA LYS A 30 27.43 -3.84 -6.06
C LYS A 30 28.40 -2.84 -6.70
N LEU A 31 28.41 -2.75 -8.04
CA LEU A 31 29.17 -1.76 -8.79
C LEU A 31 28.65 -0.34 -8.54
N LEU A 32 27.33 -0.12 -8.59
CA LEU A 32 26.74 1.21 -8.36
C LEU A 32 26.96 1.70 -6.91
N ARG A 33 26.94 0.80 -5.93
CA ARG A 33 27.32 1.12 -4.54
C ARG A 33 28.81 1.48 -4.36
N ASN A 34 29.71 0.84 -5.12
CA ASN A 34 31.14 1.16 -5.09
C ASN A 34 31.46 2.52 -5.73
N SER A 35 30.56 3.06 -6.56
CA SER A 35 30.66 4.39 -7.16
C SER A 35 30.19 5.54 -6.26
N GLY A 36 29.82 5.28 -5.00
CA GLY A 36 29.24 6.29 -4.10
C GLY A 36 27.78 6.63 -4.40
N ILE A 37 27.12 5.91 -5.31
CA ILE A 37 25.69 6.07 -5.61
C ILE A 37 24.91 5.09 -4.72
N LEU A 38 24.37 5.61 -3.61
CA LEU A 38 23.45 4.86 -2.74
C LEU A 38 22.11 4.69 -3.46
N LEU A 39 21.98 3.63 -4.27
CA LEU A 39 20.68 3.21 -4.77
C LEU A 39 20.02 2.31 -3.70
N GLY A 40 19.00 2.86 -3.03
CA GLY A 40 18.03 2.09 -2.25
C GLY A 40 17.32 1.04 -3.11
N CYS A 41 16.66 0.06 -2.49
CA CYS A 41 15.81 -0.87 -3.22
C CYS A 41 14.47 -0.20 -3.61
N SER A 42 14.29 0.10 -4.89
CA SER A 42 12.98 0.48 -5.45
C SER A 42 12.19 -0.78 -5.83
N LEU A 43 10.92 -0.87 -5.42
CA LEU A 43 9.99 -1.95 -5.78
C LEU A 43 8.61 -1.39 -6.15
N ASP A 44 8.21 -1.46 -7.42
CA ASP A 44 6.84 -1.11 -7.77
C ASP A 44 5.89 -2.24 -7.43
N VAL A 45 4.94 -1.98 -6.53
CA VAL A 45 3.94 -2.99 -6.16
C VAL A 45 2.64 -2.66 -6.90
N TYR A 46 2.25 -3.52 -7.84
CA TYR A 46 0.98 -3.38 -8.52
C TYR A 46 -0.10 -4.05 -7.69
N VAL A 47 -0.69 -3.27 -6.80
CA VAL A 47 -1.80 -3.81 -6.05
C VAL A 47 -3.05 -3.70 -6.91
N PHE A 48 -3.62 -4.84 -7.30
CA PHE A 48 -4.89 -4.83 -8.00
C PHE A 48 -5.92 -4.59 -6.92
N LEU A 49 -6.45 -3.37 -6.95
CA LEU A 49 -7.58 -3.05 -6.13
C LEU A 49 -8.85 -3.36 -6.92
N PHE A 50 -9.90 -3.57 -6.16
CA PHE A 50 -11.25 -3.60 -6.66
C PHE A 50 -11.98 -2.42 -6.09
N LEU A 51 -12.31 -1.46 -6.96
CA LEU A 51 -12.92 -0.23 -6.53
C LEU A 51 -13.85 0.36 -7.58
N ASP A 52 -15.13 0.08 -7.37
CA ASP A 52 -16.22 1.06 -7.55
C ASP A 52 -17.14 1.00 -8.78
N LEU A 53 -18.35 0.49 -8.50
CA LEU A 53 -19.73 0.90 -8.84
C LEU A 53 -20.20 1.32 -10.24
N TYR A 54 -20.96 0.40 -10.86
CA TYR A 54 -22.20 0.67 -11.58
C TYR A 54 -23.21 -0.38 -11.14
N THR A 55 -24.21 0.02 -10.35
CA THR A 55 -25.51 -0.65 -10.27
C THR A 55 -26.60 0.36 -9.92
N LEU A 56 -26.73 1.43 -10.73
CA LEU A 56 -28.03 2.09 -10.95
C LEU A 56 -28.06 2.60 -12.40
N PRO A 57 -28.99 2.15 -13.27
CA PRO A 57 -28.89 2.34 -14.73
C PRO A 57 -29.00 3.79 -15.24
N ASN A 58 -29.15 4.80 -14.38
CA ASN A 58 -29.67 6.12 -14.82
C ASN A 58 -28.94 7.36 -14.27
N TRP A 59 -27.70 7.25 -13.78
CA TRP A 59 -26.98 8.43 -13.26
C TRP A 59 -25.58 8.52 -13.87
N GLY A 60 -25.46 9.29 -14.96
CA GLY A 60 -24.20 9.50 -15.65
C GLY A 60 -23.16 10.32 -14.86
N GLY A 61 -21.88 10.00 -15.08
CA GLY A 61 -20.77 10.94 -15.04
C GLY A 61 -20.01 11.12 -13.71
N SER A 62 -18.82 10.51 -13.66
CA SER A 62 -17.56 10.88 -12.95
C SER A 62 -17.55 11.25 -11.45
N LYS A 63 -18.50 12.01 -10.90
CA LYS A 63 -18.45 12.48 -9.50
C LYS A 63 -18.87 11.42 -8.48
N VAL A 64 -19.84 10.56 -8.82
CA VAL A 64 -20.36 9.54 -7.90
C VAL A 64 -19.36 8.40 -7.69
N GLY A 65 -18.71 7.93 -8.75
CA GLY A 65 -17.61 6.95 -8.64
C GLY A 65 -16.36 7.54 -7.96
N LEU A 66 -16.09 8.83 -8.12
CA LEU A 66 -15.01 9.46 -7.34
C LEU A 66 -15.31 9.43 -5.83
N LEU A 67 -16.54 9.75 -5.46
CA LEU A 67 -16.98 9.79 -4.07
C LEU A 67 -16.94 8.40 -3.42
N CYS A 68 -17.31 7.35 -4.14
CA CYS A 68 -17.39 6.05 -3.53
C CYS A 68 -16.02 5.34 -3.44
N ARG A 69 -15.10 5.55 -4.38
CA ARG A 69 -13.67 5.22 -4.18
C ARG A 69 -13.05 5.96 -3.02
N TYR A 70 -13.38 7.24 -2.87
CA TYR A 70 -12.92 8.03 -1.74
C TYR A 70 -13.49 7.50 -0.41
N ARG A 71 -14.75 7.03 -0.41
CA ARG A 71 -15.38 6.39 0.75
C ARG A 71 -14.70 5.08 1.14
N TRP A 72 -14.52 4.21 0.18
CA TRP A 72 -13.84 2.94 0.39
C TRP A 72 -12.45 3.16 0.98
N LYS A 73 -11.68 4.14 0.48
CA LYS A 73 -10.31 4.38 0.95
C LYS A 73 -10.31 4.81 2.41
N ARG A 74 -11.19 5.73 2.74
CA ARG A 74 -11.39 6.25 4.09
C ARG A 74 -11.88 5.17 5.06
N CYS A 75 -12.85 4.36 4.65
CA CYS A 75 -13.34 3.24 5.46
C CYS A 75 -12.25 2.19 5.69
N MET A 76 -11.51 1.81 4.65
CA MET A 76 -10.39 0.88 4.75
C MET A 76 -9.38 1.37 5.78
N ILE A 77 -8.91 2.62 5.66
CA ILE A 77 -7.92 3.20 6.57
C ILE A 77 -8.46 3.19 8.00
N MET A 78 -9.66 3.77 8.22
CA MET A 78 -10.28 3.87 9.54
C MET A 78 -10.41 2.49 10.22
N LYS A 79 -10.98 1.49 9.53
CA LYS A 79 -11.22 0.17 10.12
C LYS A 79 -9.92 -0.63 10.32
N MET A 80 -8.97 -0.55 9.39
CA MET A 80 -7.67 -1.21 9.57
C MET A 80 -6.90 -0.62 10.76
N GLN A 81 -6.99 0.70 10.99
CA GLN A 81 -6.41 1.34 12.17
C GLN A 81 -7.09 0.88 13.47
N GLN A 82 -8.42 0.76 13.47
CA GLN A 82 -9.18 0.23 14.60
C GLN A 82 -8.79 -1.21 14.96
N GLN A 83 -8.58 -2.06 13.95
CA GLN A 83 -8.19 -3.45 14.14
C GLN A 83 -6.72 -3.61 14.56
N SER A 84 -5.85 -2.74 14.10
CA SER A 84 -4.41 -2.79 14.41
C SER A 84 -4.04 -2.13 15.74
N THR A 85 -4.96 -1.35 16.34
CA THR A 85 -4.70 -0.60 17.57
C THR A 85 -5.24 -1.31 18.81
N THR A 86 -4.33 -1.58 19.73
CA THR A 86 -4.53 -2.15 21.06
C THR A 86 -4.29 -1.09 22.14
N GLY A 87 -4.20 -1.47 23.41
CA GLY A 87 -3.90 -0.52 24.50
C GLY A 87 -2.45 -0.01 24.53
N THR A 88 -1.51 -0.72 23.90
CA THR A 88 -0.07 -0.40 23.97
C THR A 88 0.59 -0.19 22.60
N GLU A 89 -0.03 -0.72 21.54
CA GLU A 89 0.47 -0.67 20.17
C GLU A 89 -0.64 -0.21 19.23
N GLY A 90 -0.29 0.42 18.12
CA GLY A 90 -1.29 0.86 17.14
C GLY A 90 -0.92 2.16 16.46
N VAL A 91 -1.96 2.88 16.04
CA VAL A 91 -1.84 4.10 15.25
C VAL A 91 -2.32 5.29 16.06
N GLU A 92 -1.43 6.25 16.22
CA GLU A 92 -1.71 7.55 16.81
C GLU A 92 -1.88 8.58 15.68
N ILE A 93 -2.98 9.33 15.71
CA ILE A 93 -3.27 10.39 14.75
C ILE A 93 -2.79 11.71 15.36
N VAL A 94 -1.71 12.27 14.81
CA VAL A 94 -1.09 13.49 15.32
C VAL A 94 -1.73 14.73 14.68
N GLU A 95 -1.88 14.69 13.36
CA GLU A 95 -2.45 15.79 12.58
C GLU A 95 -3.35 15.25 11.49
N ASN A 96 -4.49 15.89 11.28
CA ASN A 96 -5.44 15.57 10.22
C ASN A 96 -6.09 16.87 9.73
N ARG A 97 -5.60 17.42 8.63
CA ARG A 97 -6.04 18.73 8.12
C ARG A 97 -6.19 18.77 6.59
N PRO A 98 -7.05 19.64 6.05
CA PRO A 98 -7.06 19.90 4.62
C PRO A 98 -5.75 20.55 4.17
N PHE A 99 -5.39 20.35 2.91
CA PHE A 99 -4.35 21.10 2.22
C PHE A 99 -4.79 21.45 0.79
N GLU A 100 -4.15 22.46 0.22
CA GLU A 100 -4.28 22.86 -1.17
C GLU A 100 -2.88 23.02 -1.74
N ASP A 101 -2.65 22.45 -2.90
CA ASP A 101 -1.36 22.42 -3.59
C ASP A 101 -1.59 22.72 -5.08
N ASP A 102 -0.67 23.45 -5.70
CA ASP A 102 -0.81 23.89 -7.10
C ASP A 102 -0.82 22.73 -8.10
N VAL A 103 -0.13 21.62 -7.77
CA VAL A 103 0.04 20.44 -8.62
C VAL A 103 -0.97 19.36 -8.28
N TYR A 104 -1.18 19.10 -7.00
CA TYR A 104 -2.05 18.02 -6.53
C TYR A 104 -3.50 18.47 -6.28
N GLY A 105 -3.76 19.78 -6.21
CA GLY A 105 -5.07 20.35 -5.91
C GLY A 105 -5.43 20.23 -4.43
N LYS A 106 -6.73 20.10 -4.15
CA LYS A 106 -7.26 20.00 -2.78
C LYS A 106 -7.20 18.56 -2.28
N GLY A 107 -6.74 18.39 -1.04
CA GLY A 107 -6.63 17.08 -0.43
C GLY A 107 -6.65 17.11 1.09
N GLN A 108 -6.34 15.96 1.69
CA GLN A 108 -6.20 15.79 3.13
C GLN A 108 -4.77 15.38 3.47
N TYR A 109 -4.14 16.14 4.38
CA TYR A 109 -2.86 15.79 4.96
C TYR A 109 -3.10 15.07 6.29
N THR A 110 -2.36 13.99 6.52
CA THR A 110 -2.32 13.31 7.81
C THR A 110 -0.90 13.03 8.24
N LEU A 111 -0.63 13.28 9.53
CA LEU A 111 0.58 12.84 10.22
C LEU A 111 0.18 11.77 11.23
N LYS A 112 0.81 10.60 11.14
CA LYS A 112 0.51 9.45 11.99
C LYS A 112 1.77 8.86 12.58
N ILE A 113 1.66 8.34 13.80
CA ILE A 113 2.72 7.59 14.47
C ILE A 113 2.24 6.15 14.63
N TYR A 114 2.98 5.22 14.03
CA TYR A 114 2.76 3.79 14.17
C TYR A 114 3.69 3.22 15.23
N ARG A 115 3.10 2.59 16.25
CA ARG A 115 3.80 1.91 17.34
C ARG A 115 3.59 0.41 17.16
N LEU A 116 4.57 -0.27 16.58
CA LEU A 116 4.44 -1.64 16.06
C LEU A 116 5.44 -2.61 16.72
N GLN A 117 5.70 -2.44 18.02
CA GLN A 117 6.79 -3.11 18.72
C GLN A 117 6.71 -4.65 18.61
N SER A 118 5.52 -5.25 18.76
CA SER A 118 5.31 -6.70 18.65
C SER A 118 5.39 -7.22 17.21
N LYS A 119 5.24 -6.34 16.21
CA LYS A 119 5.27 -6.71 14.79
C LYS A 119 6.67 -6.62 14.18
N ALA A 120 7.65 -6.24 14.99
CA ALA A 120 9.06 -6.20 14.64
C ALA A 120 9.59 -7.59 14.22
N PRO A 121 10.38 -7.70 13.13
CA PRO A 121 11.12 -8.92 12.87
C PRO A 121 12.06 -9.29 14.03
N THR A 122 12.07 -10.55 14.46
CA THR A 122 12.88 -11.03 15.60
C THR A 122 14.38 -10.82 15.45
N TRP A 123 14.89 -10.69 14.21
CA TRP A 123 16.31 -10.39 13.98
C TRP A 123 16.65 -8.93 14.26
N LEU A 124 15.68 -8.03 14.13
CA LEU A 124 15.82 -6.59 14.35
C LEU A 124 15.82 -6.28 15.85
N THR A 125 14.98 -6.98 16.62
CA THR A 125 14.90 -6.86 18.08
C THR A 125 16.17 -7.31 18.81
N LYS A 126 17.13 -7.95 18.13
CA LYS A 126 18.42 -8.35 18.72
C LYS A 126 19.38 -7.18 18.95
N PHE A 127 19.20 -6.07 18.24
CA PHE A 127 20.12 -4.93 18.31
C PHE A 127 19.43 -3.56 18.23
N ALA A 128 18.14 -3.51 17.93
CA ALA A 128 17.31 -2.34 18.08
C ALA A 128 16.36 -2.55 19.29
N PRO A 129 16.22 -1.57 20.18
CA PRO A 129 15.29 -1.68 21.30
C PRO A 129 13.83 -1.73 20.80
N ALA A 130 12.92 -2.23 21.63
CA ALA A 130 11.53 -2.45 21.21
C ALA A 130 10.81 -1.16 20.78
N ASP A 131 11.18 -0.02 21.36
CA ASP A 131 10.70 1.32 21.03
C ASP A 131 11.36 1.93 19.77
N ALA A 132 12.38 1.30 19.19
CA ALA A 132 13.03 1.77 17.97
C ALA A 132 12.16 1.70 16.72
N LEU A 133 11.03 0.97 16.76
CA LEU A 133 10.16 0.73 15.61
C LEU A 133 8.90 1.59 15.64
N VAL A 134 9.04 2.79 16.20
CA VAL A 134 8.10 3.86 15.97
C VAL A 134 8.33 4.40 14.56
N MET A 135 7.30 4.34 13.73
CA MET A 135 7.31 4.86 12.37
C MET A 135 6.42 6.09 12.29
N GLN A 136 6.90 7.12 11.61
CA GLN A 136 6.15 8.34 11.36
C GLN A 136 5.75 8.37 9.90
N GLU A 137 4.45 8.43 9.61
CA GLU A 137 3.90 8.56 8.27
C GLU A 137 3.33 9.96 8.07
N GLU A 138 3.80 10.63 7.02
CA GLU A 138 3.14 11.79 6.45
C GLU A 138 2.45 11.36 5.15
N ALA A 139 1.14 11.63 5.04
CA ALA A 139 0.37 11.27 3.85
C ALA A 139 -0.41 12.46 3.29
N TRP A 140 -0.24 12.69 1.99
CA TRP A 140 -0.94 13.69 1.18
C TRP A 140 -1.97 12.98 0.30
N ASN A 141 -3.24 13.08 0.68
CA ASN A 141 -4.36 12.42 0.01
C ASN A 141 -5.09 13.41 -0.91
N ALA A 142 -4.72 13.46 -2.18
CA ALA A 142 -5.38 14.26 -3.22
C ALA A 142 -5.96 13.32 -4.31
N TYR A 143 -7.00 12.57 -3.93
CA TYR A 143 -7.57 11.51 -4.77
C TYR A 143 -7.87 12.02 -6.20
N PRO A 144 -7.45 11.32 -7.27
CA PRO A 144 -7.00 9.91 -7.32
C PRO A 144 -5.51 9.68 -7.05
N ARG A 145 -4.75 10.72 -6.69
CA ARG A 145 -3.34 10.59 -6.31
C ARG A 145 -3.17 10.59 -4.80
N CYS A 146 -2.20 9.84 -4.32
CA CYS A 146 -1.86 9.87 -2.92
C CYS A 146 -0.40 9.53 -2.71
N LYS A 147 0.30 10.35 -1.93
CA LYS A 147 1.68 10.11 -1.55
C LYS A 147 1.76 9.91 -0.06
N SER A 148 2.48 8.89 0.37
CA SER A 148 2.79 8.64 1.78
C SER A 148 4.29 8.48 1.93
N VAL A 149 4.87 9.11 2.95
CA VAL A 149 6.29 9.04 3.28
C VAL A 149 6.40 8.59 4.72
N VAL A 150 7.04 7.44 4.91
CA VAL A 150 7.27 6.82 6.20
C VAL A 150 8.75 6.95 6.56
N LYS A 151 9.02 7.46 7.76
CA LYS A 151 10.34 7.62 8.35
C LYS A 151 10.40 6.92 9.69
N CYS A 152 11.60 6.61 10.16
CA CYS A 152 11.83 6.03 11.47
C CYS A 152 12.84 6.89 12.22
N PRO A 153 12.49 7.48 13.39
CA PRO A 153 13.43 8.30 14.16
C PRO A 153 14.72 7.56 14.54
N TYR A 154 14.62 6.26 14.87
CA TYR A 154 15.79 5.45 15.20
C TYR A 154 16.66 5.13 13.97
N PHE A 155 16.01 4.91 12.82
CA PHE A 155 16.68 4.70 11.54
C PHE A 155 16.62 5.99 10.71
N THR A 156 17.41 6.99 11.07
CA THR A 156 17.38 8.35 10.48
C THR A 156 17.62 8.45 8.97
N ARG A 157 18.27 7.44 8.38
CA ARG A 157 18.55 7.35 6.94
C ARG A 157 17.53 6.48 6.20
N PHE A 158 16.59 5.86 6.93
CA PHE A 158 15.52 5.06 6.35
C PHE A 158 14.41 5.96 5.83
N ILE A 159 13.98 5.71 4.59
CA ILE A 159 12.82 6.35 3.97
C ILE A 159 12.04 5.29 3.20
N LEU A 160 10.74 5.20 3.44
CA LEU A 160 9.79 4.45 2.63
C LEU A 160 8.80 5.43 2.02
N THR A 161 8.63 5.39 0.69
CA THR A 161 7.66 6.20 -0.03
C THR A 161 6.66 5.31 -0.74
N ILE A 162 5.37 5.62 -0.62
CA ILE A 162 4.29 4.99 -1.37
C ILE A 162 3.61 6.07 -2.21
N ASP A 163 3.76 6.00 -3.54
CA ASP A 163 3.04 6.84 -4.48
C ASP A 163 1.92 6.03 -5.14
N THR A 164 0.68 6.42 -4.91
CA THR A 164 -0.51 5.71 -5.37
C THR A 164 -1.26 6.53 -6.41
N ILE A 165 -1.54 5.91 -7.56
CA ILE A 165 -2.47 6.43 -8.57
C ILE A 165 -3.62 5.44 -8.72
N HIS A 166 -4.85 5.92 -8.54
CA HIS A 166 -6.05 5.13 -8.81
C HIS A 166 -6.55 5.38 -10.24
N LYS A 167 -6.79 4.33 -11.02
CA LYS A 167 -7.36 4.42 -12.38
C LYS A 167 -8.54 3.48 -12.55
N ASP A 168 -9.46 3.87 -13.42
CA ASP A 168 -10.63 3.06 -13.79
C ASP A 168 -10.23 2.09 -14.91
N ASP A 169 -9.38 1.12 -14.55
CA ASP A 169 -8.91 0.04 -15.42
C ASP A 169 -8.69 -1.26 -14.62
N ASN A 170 -8.37 -2.33 -15.35
CA ASN A 170 -8.10 -3.66 -14.82
C ASN A 170 -6.58 -3.96 -14.71
N GLY A 171 -5.75 -2.94 -14.50
CA GLY A 171 -4.30 -3.13 -14.30
C GLY A 171 -3.47 -3.18 -15.57
N GLN A 172 -4.07 -2.85 -16.73
CA GLN A 172 -3.41 -2.86 -18.03
C GLN A 172 -2.61 -1.58 -18.33
N SER A 173 -2.75 -0.51 -17.53
CA SER A 173 -2.00 0.72 -17.78
C SER A 173 -0.51 0.53 -17.44
N GLU A 174 0.34 0.76 -18.42
CA GLU A 174 1.79 0.75 -18.24
C GLU A 174 2.32 2.10 -17.76
N ASN A 175 3.39 2.07 -16.97
CA ASN A 175 4.15 3.23 -16.50
C ASN A 175 3.31 4.44 -16.03
N VAL A 176 2.26 4.20 -15.23
CA VAL A 176 1.32 5.26 -14.82
C VAL A 176 1.96 6.38 -14.01
N HIS A 177 3.07 6.10 -13.32
CA HIS A 177 3.88 7.06 -12.57
C HIS A 177 4.88 7.83 -13.45
N SER A 178 4.92 7.55 -14.75
CA SER A 178 5.83 8.21 -15.70
C SER A 178 7.30 8.12 -15.29
N LEU A 179 7.72 6.92 -14.88
CA LEU A 179 9.10 6.60 -14.51
C LEU A 179 10.03 6.69 -15.73
N THR A 180 11.30 7.03 -15.48
CA THR A 180 12.35 7.03 -16.50
C THR A 180 12.76 5.61 -16.89
N GLU A 181 13.49 5.46 -18.00
CA GLU A 181 13.98 4.15 -18.46
C GLU A 181 14.87 3.46 -17.41
N GLU A 182 15.71 4.22 -16.70
CA GLU A 182 16.59 3.70 -15.65
C GLU A 182 15.79 3.18 -14.46
N GLN A 183 14.75 3.91 -14.06
CA GLN A 183 13.85 3.48 -12.98
C GLN A 183 13.10 2.22 -13.40
N LEU A 184 12.55 2.19 -14.63
CA LEU A 184 11.87 1.02 -15.20
C LEU A 184 12.77 -0.22 -15.26
N ALA A 185 14.07 -0.06 -15.51
CA ALA A 185 15.00 -1.18 -15.63
C ALA A 185 15.26 -1.92 -14.30
N VAL A 186 15.23 -1.21 -13.17
CA VAL A 186 15.50 -1.79 -11.84
C VAL A 186 14.24 -2.22 -11.09
N ARG A 187 13.10 -1.73 -11.56
CA ARG A 187 11.77 -1.97 -11.06
C ARG A 187 11.34 -3.43 -11.15
N GLN A 188 10.49 -3.83 -10.22
CA GLN A 188 9.80 -5.11 -10.25
C GLN A 188 8.31 -4.82 -10.33
N LEU A 189 7.55 -5.71 -10.97
CA LEU A 189 6.12 -5.58 -11.16
C LEU A 189 5.46 -6.77 -10.47
N GLU A 190 4.62 -6.54 -9.47
CA GLU A 190 3.88 -7.60 -8.79
C GLU A 190 2.39 -7.30 -8.79
N THR A 191 1.59 -8.22 -9.34
CA THR A 191 0.12 -8.20 -9.29
C THR A 191 -0.41 -8.83 -8.01
N ILE A 192 -1.12 -8.06 -7.17
CA ILE A 192 -1.81 -8.58 -5.97
C ILE A 192 -3.29 -8.85 -6.26
N ASP A 193 -3.71 -10.12 -6.26
CA ASP A 193 -5.12 -10.51 -6.34
C ASP A 193 -5.74 -10.67 -4.95
N ILE A 194 -6.77 -9.86 -4.64
CA ILE A 194 -7.47 -9.89 -3.36
C ILE A 194 -8.26 -11.19 -3.11
N ALA A 195 -8.62 -11.92 -4.17
CA ALA A 195 -9.29 -13.21 -4.06
C ALA A 195 -8.31 -14.36 -3.83
N SER A 196 -7.01 -14.12 -3.98
CA SER A 196 -5.98 -15.15 -3.80
C SER A 196 -6.01 -15.76 -2.41
N ALA A 197 -5.88 -17.08 -2.33
CA ALA A 197 -5.78 -17.84 -1.08
C ALA A 197 -4.35 -17.89 -0.50
N VAL A 198 -3.40 -17.14 -1.08
CA VAL A 198 -2.01 -17.11 -0.62
C VAL A 198 -1.92 -16.39 0.73
N ASN A 199 -1.69 -17.17 1.79
CA ASN A 199 -1.38 -16.67 3.12
C ASN A 199 0.12 -16.83 3.38
N ASP A 200 0.81 -15.72 3.64
CA ASP A 200 2.21 -15.71 4.06
C ASP A 200 2.36 -15.34 5.55
N TYR A 201 3.59 -15.36 6.07
CA TYR A 201 3.88 -14.97 7.46
C TYR A 201 3.36 -13.57 7.80
N TRP A 202 3.42 -12.63 6.85
CA TRP A 202 3.00 -11.25 7.05
C TRP A 202 1.48 -11.10 7.03
N SER A 203 0.75 -11.90 6.25
CA SER A 203 -0.72 -12.01 6.34
C SER A 203 -1.17 -12.29 7.78
N TYR A 204 -0.52 -13.24 8.45
CA TYR A 204 -0.83 -13.56 9.86
C TYR A 204 -0.55 -12.39 10.81
N ILE A 205 0.58 -11.69 10.66
CA ILE A 205 0.98 -10.56 11.52
C ILE A 205 0.07 -9.34 11.36
N ILE A 206 -0.48 -9.15 10.15
CA ILE A 206 -1.35 -8.02 9.84
C ILE A 206 -2.78 -8.29 10.34
N GLY A 207 -3.18 -9.56 10.35
CA GLY A 207 -4.51 -10.00 10.75
C GLY A 207 -5.36 -10.28 9.52
N SER A 208 -5.47 -11.55 9.16
CA SER A 208 -6.22 -11.97 7.98
C SER A 208 -7.73 -11.85 8.16
N SER A 209 -8.41 -11.51 7.07
CA SER A 209 -9.87 -11.56 7.02
C SER A 209 -10.39 -12.99 7.20
N ASN A 210 -11.44 -13.17 7.99
CA ASN A 210 -12.19 -14.43 8.02
C ASN A 210 -13.16 -14.58 6.82
N ILE A 211 -13.22 -13.58 5.93
CA ILE A 211 -14.15 -13.57 4.81
C ILE A 211 -13.51 -14.25 3.60
N ASP A 212 -14.09 -15.37 3.19
CA ASP A 212 -13.78 -16.02 1.92
C ASP A 212 -14.44 -15.26 0.76
N LEU A 213 -13.65 -14.48 0.03
CA LEU A 213 -14.14 -13.70 -1.10
C LEU A 213 -14.65 -14.55 -2.26
N SER A 214 -14.27 -15.83 -2.34
CA SER A 214 -14.80 -16.76 -3.34
C SER A 214 -16.24 -17.20 -3.04
N GLN A 215 -16.73 -16.94 -1.82
CA GLN A 215 -18.10 -17.25 -1.38
C GLN A 215 -18.90 -16.01 -0.99
N PHE A 216 -18.22 -14.91 -0.68
CA PHE A 216 -18.85 -13.66 -0.25
C PHE A 216 -19.56 -12.95 -1.40
N GLN A 217 -20.84 -12.64 -1.19
CA GLN A 217 -21.61 -11.74 -2.04
C GLN A 217 -22.25 -10.64 -1.20
N SER A 218 -22.06 -9.40 -1.60
CA SER A 218 -22.64 -8.22 -0.99
C SER A 218 -24.16 -8.20 -1.14
N ALA A 219 -24.88 -8.07 -0.02
CA ALA A 219 -26.33 -7.98 -0.04
C ALA A 219 -26.82 -6.61 -0.57
N ARG A 220 -26.01 -5.56 -0.42
CA ARG A 220 -26.39 -4.20 -0.86
C ARG A 220 -26.03 -3.89 -2.30
N THR A 221 -24.99 -4.52 -2.84
CA THR A 221 -24.48 -4.23 -4.18
C THR A 221 -24.59 -5.40 -5.16
N GLY A 222 -24.78 -6.63 -4.66
CA GLY A 222 -24.75 -7.85 -5.45
C GLY A 222 -23.35 -8.28 -5.91
N ARG A 223 -22.28 -7.56 -5.50
CA ARG A 223 -20.90 -7.84 -5.91
C ARG A 223 -20.32 -9.05 -5.20
N GLY A 224 -19.43 -9.75 -5.90
CA GLY A 224 -18.96 -11.07 -5.49
C GLY A 224 -19.96 -12.16 -5.87
N PRO A 225 -19.60 -13.45 -5.73
CA PRO A 225 -18.28 -13.94 -5.31
C PRO A 225 -17.16 -13.62 -6.30
N LEU A 226 -15.93 -13.50 -5.79
CA LEU A 226 -14.73 -13.31 -6.60
C LEU A 226 -14.09 -14.67 -6.89
N THR A 227 -14.43 -15.25 -8.05
CA THR A 227 -13.88 -16.52 -8.53
C THR A 227 -12.68 -16.30 -9.46
N ASP A 228 -12.02 -17.38 -9.90
CA ASP A 228 -10.90 -17.29 -10.84
C ASP A 228 -11.24 -16.47 -12.08
N GLY A 229 -10.38 -15.49 -12.40
CA GLY A 229 -10.58 -14.58 -13.53
C GLY A 229 -11.63 -13.49 -13.31
N TRP A 230 -12.08 -13.26 -12.07
CA TRP A 230 -13.05 -12.21 -11.73
C TRP A 230 -12.66 -10.83 -12.28
N GLN A 231 -11.35 -10.54 -12.39
CA GLN A 231 -10.82 -9.26 -12.88
C GLN A 231 -11.27 -8.93 -14.32
N GLY A 232 -11.53 -9.95 -15.15
CA GLY A 232 -11.99 -9.77 -16.53
C GLY A 232 -13.51 -9.85 -16.69
N GLN A 233 -14.23 -10.28 -15.65
CA GLN A 233 -15.68 -10.52 -15.68
C GLN A 233 -16.47 -9.46 -14.89
N CYS A 234 -15.78 -8.73 -14.02
CA CYS A 234 -16.36 -7.70 -13.19
C CYS A 234 -16.25 -6.33 -13.86
N ASP A 235 -17.38 -5.67 -14.04
CA ASP A 235 -17.45 -4.27 -14.41
C ASP A 235 -18.38 -3.53 -13.43
N PRO A 236 -17.98 -2.36 -12.93
CA PRO A 236 -16.66 -1.73 -13.03
C PRO A 236 -15.61 -2.25 -12.05
N VAL A 237 -14.36 -2.08 -12.48
CA VAL A 237 -13.09 -2.36 -11.79
C VAL A 237 -12.21 -1.11 -11.80
N SER A 238 -11.42 -0.92 -10.74
CA SER A 238 -10.43 0.16 -10.64
C SER A 238 -9.19 -0.36 -9.96
N THR A 239 -8.03 -0.06 -10.53
CA THR A 239 -6.72 -0.48 -10.02
C THR A 239 -6.04 0.66 -9.28
N ALA A 240 -5.39 0.38 -8.14
CA ALA A 240 -4.49 1.34 -7.50
C ALA A 240 -3.04 0.92 -7.68
N TYR A 241 -2.35 1.67 -8.53
CA TYR A 241 -0.95 1.47 -8.84
C TYR A 241 -0.11 2.07 -7.71
N LYS A 242 0.58 1.22 -6.92
CA LYS A 242 1.35 1.63 -5.74
C LYS A 242 2.85 1.48 -5.98
N LEU A 243 3.50 2.58 -6.34
CA LEU A 243 4.95 2.65 -6.43
C LEU A 243 5.53 2.68 -5.01
N VAL A 244 6.26 1.64 -4.60
CA VAL A 244 6.89 1.55 -3.27
C VAL A 244 8.41 1.69 -3.39
N THR A 245 8.96 2.74 -2.81
CA THR A 245 10.40 2.97 -2.81
C THR A 245 10.92 2.89 -1.40
N ILE A 246 11.87 1.99 -1.13
CA ILE A 246 12.50 1.87 0.19
C ILE A 246 14.00 2.13 0.07
N ASP A 247 14.48 3.12 0.81
CA ASP A 247 15.90 3.35 1.02
C ASP A 247 16.25 3.01 2.47
N ALA A 248 17.06 1.98 2.68
CA ALA A 248 17.62 1.65 3.99
C ALA A 248 19.14 1.45 3.86
N PRO A 249 19.94 2.54 3.81
CA PRO A 249 21.34 2.50 3.41
C PRO A 249 22.25 2.10 4.59
N TYR A 250 21.87 1.06 5.31
CA TYR A 250 22.58 0.50 6.47
C TYR A 250 23.48 -0.66 6.07
N TRP A 251 24.75 -0.58 6.48
CA TRP A 251 25.69 -1.65 6.25
C TRP A 251 25.31 -2.90 7.06
N GLY A 252 25.48 -4.08 6.45
CA GLY A 252 25.19 -5.37 7.08
C GLY A 252 23.72 -5.82 7.04
N PHE A 253 22.74 -4.94 7.27
CA PHE A 253 21.32 -5.34 7.38
C PHE A 253 20.33 -4.54 6.51
N GLY A 254 20.75 -3.48 5.81
CA GLY A 254 19.85 -2.62 5.04
C GLY A 254 18.98 -3.37 4.02
N SER A 255 19.57 -4.28 3.23
CA SER A 255 18.80 -5.07 2.25
C SER A 255 17.78 -6.02 2.89
N ARG A 256 18.08 -6.53 4.10
CA ARG A 256 17.18 -7.39 4.85
C ARG A 256 16.01 -6.57 5.42
N LEU A 257 16.27 -5.33 5.82
CA LEU A 257 15.24 -4.39 6.26
C LEU A 257 14.31 -4.00 5.10
N GLU A 258 14.89 -3.64 3.94
CA GLU A 258 14.13 -3.34 2.71
C GLU A 258 13.20 -4.50 2.34
N GLN A 259 13.72 -5.73 2.29
CA GLN A 259 12.91 -6.92 1.96
C GLN A 259 11.80 -7.18 2.97
N ALA A 260 12.08 -7.04 4.27
CA ALA A 260 11.09 -7.25 5.32
C ALA A 260 9.94 -6.24 5.22
N LEU A 261 10.27 -4.95 5.00
CA LEU A 261 9.27 -3.89 4.88
C LEU A 261 8.47 -4.01 3.58
N LEU A 262 9.11 -4.34 2.46
CA LEU A 262 8.40 -4.61 1.20
C LEU A 262 7.39 -5.75 1.35
N ALA A 263 7.77 -6.83 2.03
CA ALA A 263 6.87 -7.95 2.29
C ALA A 263 5.73 -7.56 3.26
N GLY A 264 6.02 -6.74 4.27
CA GLY A 264 5.01 -6.16 5.16
C GLY A 264 3.99 -5.28 4.44
N GLU A 265 4.46 -4.34 3.60
CA GLU A 265 3.60 -3.46 2.80
C GLU A 265 2.73 -4.26 1.82
N ARG A 266 3.32 -5.24 1.14
CA ARG A 266 2.60 -6.14 0.23
C ARG A 266 1.43 -6.84 0.95
N ALA A 267 1.69 -7.44 2.10
CA ALA A 267 0.66 -8.11 2.88
C ALA A 267 -0.38 -7.11 3.42
N LEU A 268 0.05 -5.89 3.81
CA LEU A 268 -0.84 -4.83 4.28
C LEU A 268 -1.81 -4.42 3.17
N PHE A 269 -1.31 -4.26 1.96
CA PHE A 269 -2.14 -3.96 0.81
C PHE A 269 -3.13 -5.09 0.52
N LEU A 270 -2.67 -6.34 0.48
CA LEU A 270 -3.57 -7.48 0.24
C LEU A 270 -4.71 -7.53 1.26
N GLU A 271 -4.38 -7.56 2.55
CA GLU A 271 -5.37 -7.72 3.63
C GLU A 271 -6.29 -6.51 3.74
N SER A 272 -5.77 -5.27 3.62
CA SER A 272 -6.59 -4.06 3.70
C SER A 272 -7.63 -4.03 2.58
N HIS A 273 -7.26 -4.42 1.35
CA HIS A 273 -8.18 -4.44 0.22
C HIS A 273 -9.18 -5.59 0.31
N ARG A 274 -8.73 -6.78 0.74
CA ARG A 274 -9.60 -7.94 1.00
C ARG A 274 -10.68 -7.61 2.03
N ASN A 275 -10.25 -7.07 3.17
CA ASN A 275 -11.12 -6.65 4.26
C ASN A 275 -12.11 -5.58 3.80
N CYS A 276 -11.63 -4.54 3.11
CA CYS A 276 -12.52 -3.46 2.68
C CYS A 276 -13.59 -3.94 1.69
N PHE A 277 -13.25 -4.87 0.79
CA PHE A 277 -14.26 -5.50 -0.07
C PHE A 277 -15.26 -6.35 0.75
N GLY A 278 -14.78 -7.14 1.71
CA GLY A 278 -15.65 -7.87 2.63
C GLY A 278 -16.57 -6.97 3.48
N TRP A 279 -16.19 -5.71 3.71
CA TRP A 279 -17.00 -4.71 4.43
C TRP A 279 -17.84 -3.82 3.51
N ILE A 280 -17.97 -4.15 2.22
CA ILE A 280 -18.68 -3.29 1.25
C ILE A 280 -20.09 -2.90 1.70
N ASP A 281 -20.81 -3.81 2.33
CA ASP A 281 -22.15 -3.53 2.83
C ASP A 281 -22.19 -2.49 3.97
N GLU A 282 -21.08 -2.28 4.67
CA GLU A 282 -20.99 -1.32 5.77
C GLU A 282 -20.73 0.10 5.29
N TRP A 283 -19.89 0.28 4.27
CA TRP A 283 -19.48 1.61 3.79
C TRP A 283 -20.18 2.08 2.52
N PHE A 284 -20.73 1.16 1.73
CA PHE A 284 -21.44 1.51 0.51
C PHE A 284 -22.61 2.46 0.84
N GLY A 285 -22.79 3.51 0.05
CA GLY A 285 -23.88 4.49 0.25
C GLY A 285 -23.79 5.39 1.50
N LEU A 286 -22.77 5.28 2.37
CA LEU A 286 -22.57 6.25 3.46
C LEU A 286 -22.37 7.66 2.92
N SER A 287 -22.97 8.68 3.55
CA SER A 287 -22.68 10.07 3.16
C SER A 287 -21.24 10.46 3.53
N MET A 288 -20.67 11.43 2.82
CA MET A 288 -19.33 11.94 3.15
C MET A 288 -19.28 12.57 4.54
N ASP A 289 -20.35 13.23 4.97
CA ASP A 289 -20.42 13.84 6.30
C ASP A 289 -20.47 12.77 7.39
N LYS A 290 -21.27 11.70 7.19
CA LYS A 290 -21.27 10.57 8.13
C LYS A 290 -19.91 9.89 8.19
N MET A 291 -19.22 9.77 7.07
CA MET A 291 -17.87 9.21 7.04
C MET A 291 -16.86 10.05 7.79
N ARG A 292 -16.88 11.38 7.61
CA ARG A 292 -16.03 12.31 8.38
C ARG A 292 -16.28 12.21 9.88
N GLU A 293 -17.55 12.09 10.27
CA GLU A 293 -17.92 11.91 11.67
C GLU A 293 -17.37 10.60 12.25
N LEU A 294 -17.51 9.49 11.52
CA LEU A 294 -16.96 8.19 11.93
C LEU A 294 -15.44 8.21 12.04
N GLU A 295 -14.73 8.85 11.11
CA GLU A 295 -13.28 9.01 11.18
C GLU A 295 -12.87 9.83 12.40
N LYS A 296 -13.53 10.97 12.66
CA LYS A 296 -13.22 11.81 13.82
C LYS A 296 -13.42 11.06 15.13
N GLN A 297 -14.52 10.30 15.24
CA GLN A 297 -14.78 9.43 16.40
C GLN A 297 -13.72 8.34 16.53
N SER A 298 -13.31 7.74 15.41
CA SER A 298 -12.25 6.74 15.37
C SER A 298 -10.92 7.32 15.83
N ASP A 299 -10.47 8.43 15.26
CA ASP A 299 -9.20 9.09 15.57
C ASP A 299 -9.11 9.38 17.08
N SER A 300 -10.19 9.91 17.66
CA SER A 300 -10.26 10.19 19.10
C SER A 300 -10.21 8.92 19.95
N SER A 301 -10.90 7.85 19.55
CA SER A 301 -10.87 6.57 20.26
C SER A 301 -9.50 5.88 20.19
N LEU A 302 -8.82 5.94 19.05
CA LEU A 302 -7.49 5.38 18.85
C LEU A 302 -6.47 6.03 19.78
N ASN A 303 -6.44 7.37 19.80
CA ASN A 303 -5.53 8.11 20.66
C ASN A 303 -5.86 7.87 22.15
N GLN A 304 -7.15 7.81 22.52
CA GLN A 304 -7.57 7.49 23.89
C GLN A 304 -7.09 6.10 24.33
N LYS A 305 -7.21 5.08 23.47
CA LYS A 305 -6.72 3.71 23.77
C LYS A 305 -5.22 3.68 24.06
N LEU A 306 -4.45 4.57 23.42
CA LEU A 306 -3.00 4.72 23.60
C LEU A 306 -2.62 5.69 24.73
N GLY A 307 -3.59 6.30 25.40
CA GLY A 307 -3.35 7.33 26.43
C GLY A 307 -2.74 8.62 25.88
N ARG A 308 -3.03 8.97 24.62
CA ARG A 308 -2.48 10.13 23.90
C ARG A 308 -3.55 11.22 23.66
N PRO A 309 -3.15 12.50 23.54
CA PRO A 309 -4.07 13.57 23.18
C PRO A 309 -4.65 13.34 21.78
N CYS A 310 -5.89 13.79 21.53
CA CYS A 310 -6.62 13.50 20.28
C CYS A 310 -6.08 14.23 19.05
N VAL A 311 -5.52 15.43 19.21
CA VAL A 311 -4.84 16.23 18.19
C VAL A 311 -3.88 17.17 18.92
N ILE A 312 -2.66 17.34 18.41
CA ILE A 312 -1.72 18.31 18.94
C ILE A 312 -2.02 19.66 18.30
N GLU A 313 -2.63 20.57 19.08
CA GLU A 313 -2.93 21.94 18.63
C GLU A 313 -1.75 22.90 18.83
N ASP A 314 -0.77 22.50 19.65
CA ASP A 314 0.44 23.26 19.92
C ASP A 314 1.42 23.16 18.74
N LYS A 315 1.77 24.32 18.17
CA LYS A 315 2.70 24.38 17.03
C LYS A 315 4.12 23.99 17.41
N GLU A 316 4.58 24.28 18.63
CA GLU A 316 5.93 23.94 19.06
C GLU A 316 6.07 22.42 19.25
N GLU A 317 5.09 21.78 19.89
CA GLU A 317 5.06 20.31 20.05
C GLU A 317 4.91 19.59 18.69
N LEU A 318 4.09 20.14 17.79
CA LEU A 318 3.93 19.59 16.44
C LEU A 318 5.22 19.73 15.62
N ASP A 319 5.90 20.87 15.71
CA ASP A 319 7.16 21.09 15.03
C ASP A 319 8.26 20.20 15.63
N GLU A 320 8.29 19.95 16.94
CA GLU A 320 9.17 18.94 17.56
C GLU A 320 8.91 17.52 17.01
N ILE A 321 7.65 17.11 16.85
CA ILE A 321 7.29 15.80 16.27
C ILE A 321 7.61 15.72 14.77
N ARG A 322 7.53 16.84 14.05
CA ARG A 322 7.96 16.91 12.64
C ARG A 322 9.48 16.94 12.51
N THR A 323 10.17 17.52 13.49
CA THR A 323 11.62 17.75 13.47
C THR A 323 12.40 16.73 14.27
N ILE A 324 11.77 15.68 14.84
CA ILE A 324 12.39 14.70 15.77
C ILE A 324 13.85 14.51 15.39
N PRO A 325 14.78 15.08 16.18
CA PRO A 325 16.17 15.10 15.78
C PRO A 325 16.70 13.69 15.70
N SER A 326 17.47 13.45 14.65
CA SER A 326 18.44 12.36 14.60
C SER A 326 19.21 12.28 15.91
N CYS A 327 18.94 11.25 16.72
CA CYS A 327 19.89 10.83 17.75
C CYS A 327 21.14 10.23 17.10
#